data_AF-A0A949CU87-F1
#
_entry.id   AF-A0A949CU87-F1
#
_cell.length_a   1.000
_cell.length_b   1.000
_cell.length_c   1.000
_cell.angle_alpha   90.00
_cell.angle_beta   90.00
_cell.angle_gamma   90.00
#
_symmetry.space_group_name_H-M   'P 1'
#
loop_
_entity.id
_entity.type
_entity.pdbx_description
1 polymer ?
#
loop_
_entity_poly.entity_id
_entity_poly.type
_entity_poly.pdbx_seq_one_letter_code
_entity_poly.pdbx_strand_id
1 'polypeptide(L)'
;PTHPRDQILQRIEQVGRADWKQESGYHRRSLAETTMFRLKVTFGGRVRSRSFDNQAVELFLQCAALNRMIQVAKPDSYPVEA
;
A
#
# COMPACT_ATOMS: atom_id res chain seq x y z
N PRO A 1 29.84 1.32 -6.69
CA PRO A 1 28.49 0.87 -7.09
C PRO A 1 27.55 2.06 -7.25
N THR A 2 26.87 2.19 -8.40
CA THR A 2 25.82 3.20 -8.61
C THR A 2 24.66 2.95 -7.63
N HIS A 3 24.14 4.03 -7.04
CA HIS A 3 23.11 3.93 -6.02
C HIS A 3 21.82 3.33 -6.62
N PRO A 4 21.08 2.44 -5.91
CA PRO A 4 19.88 1.78 -6.46
C PRO A 4 18.81 2.75 -7.00
N ARG A 5 18.71 3.96 -6.42
CA ARG A 5 17.86 5.04 -6.94
C ARG A 5 18.26 5.48 -8.34
N ASP A 6 19.56 5.61 -8.60
CA ASP A 6 20.06 6.12 -9.87
C ASP A 6 19.77 5.12 -10.99
N GLN A 7 19.83 3.82 -10.68
CA GLN A 7 19.45 2.74 -11.60
C GLN A 7 17.96 2.80 -11.98
N ILE A 8 17.08 3.12 -11.02
CA ILE A 8 15.64 3.31 -11.27
C ILE A 8 15.42 4.51 -12.20
N LEU A 9 16.10 5.63 -11.95
CA LEU A 9 15.97 6.83 -12.78
C LEU A 9 16.42 6.57 -14.22
N GLN A 10 17.58 5.91 -14.39
CA GLN A 10 18.07 5.50 -15.70
C GLN A 10 17.07 4.57 -16.41
N ARG A 11 16.46 3.62 -15.70
CA ARG A 11 15.45 2.74 -16.32
C ARG A 11 14.21 3.52 -16.75
N ILE A 12 13.72 4.44 -15.92
CA ILE A 12 12.57 5.29 -16.25
C ILE A 12 12.86 6.16 -17.47
N GLU A 13 14.09 6.69 -17.61
CA GLU A 13 14.49 7.45 -18.81
C GLU A 13 14.50 6.58 -20.08
N GLN A 14 14.88 5.30 -19.96
CA GLN A 14 14.97 4.37 -21.10
C GLN A 14 13.61 3.86 -21.60
N VAL A 15 12.71 3.48 -20.69
CA VAL A 15 11.42 2.84 -21.06
C VAL A 15 10.21 3.72 -20.80
N GLY A 16 10.41 4.90 -20.22
CA GLY A 16 9.31 5.73 -19.77
C GLY A 16 8.68 5.24 -18.46
N ARG A 17 7.97 6.15 -17.80
CA ARG A 17 7.43 5.91 -16.44
C ARG A 17 6.30 4.87 -16.42
N ALA A 18 5.48 4.81 -17.47
CA ALA A 18 4.34 3.90 -17.53
C ALA A 18 4.83 2.44 -17.61
N ASP A 19 5.72 2.13 -18.54
CA ASP A 19 6.25 0.79 -18.74
C ASP A 19 7.11 0.36 -17.55
N TRP A 20 7.93 1.25 -17.00
CA TRP A 20 8.68 0.97 -15.77
C TRP A 20 7.76 0.58 -14.60
N LYS A 21 6.60 1.23 -14.43
CA LYS A 21 5.65 0.87 -13.37
C LYS A 21 5.08 -0.54 -13.54
N GLN A 22 4.91 -0.98 -14.78
CA GLN A 22 4.47 -2.35 -15.07
C GLN A 22 5.60 -3.35 -14.83
N GLU A 23 6.79 -3.09 -15.36
CA GLU A 23 7.99 -3.95 -15.18
C GLU A 23 8.34 -4.17 -13.71
N SER A 24 8.27 -3.12 -12.90
CA SER A 24 8.62 -3.15 -11.47
C SER A 24 7.50 -3.70 -10.58
N GLY A 25 6.32 -4.00 -11.12
CA GLY A 25 5.14 -4.36 -10.32
C GLY A 25 4.69 -3.24 -9.37
N TYR A 26 5.01 -1.99 -9.70
CA TYR A 26 4.80 -0.82 -8.84
C TYR A 26 3.36 -0.70 -8.36
N HIS A 27 2.38 -0.97 -9.23
CA HIS A 27 0.97 -0.83 -8.90
C HIS A 27 0.55 -1.72 -7.72
N ARG A 28 0.92 -3.01 -7.75
CA ARG A 28 0.59 -3.94 -6.67
C ARG A 28 1.30 -3.58 -5.37
N ARG A 29 2.58 -3.19 -5.46
CA ARG A 29 3.36 -2.75 -4.31
C ARG A 29 2.79 -1.50 -3.66
N SER A 30 2.46 -0.49 -4.47
CA SER A 30 1.89 0.79 -4.02
C SER A 30 0.54 0.58 -3.32
N LEU A 31 -0.31 -0.33 -3.81
CA LEU A 31 -1.57 -0.69 -3.16
C LEU A 31 -1.34 -1.35 -1.79
N ALA A 32 -0.39 -2.28 -1.68
CA ALA A 32 -0.06 -2.94 -0.42
C ALA A 32 0.51 -1.94 0.61
N GLU A 33 1.47 -1.11 0.20
CA GLU A 33 2.07 -0.07 1.05
C GLU A 33 1.00 0.91 1.56
N THR A 34 0.12 1.37 0.67
CA THR A 34 -0.98 2.27 1.02
C THR A 34 -1.97 1.60 1.98
N THR A 35 -2.29 0.33 1.78
CA THR A 35 -3.19 -0.43 2.67
C THR A 35 -2.58 -0.58 4.06
N MET A 36 -1.28 -0.91 4.15
CA MET A 36 -0.57 -1.01 5.43
C MET A 36 -0.43 0.33 6.14
N PHE A 37 -0.21 1.42 5.39
CA PHE A 37 -0.25 2.77 5.94
C PHE A 37 -1.60 3.07 6.58
N ARG A 38 -2.70 2.80 5.87
CA ARG A 38 -4.07 3.00 6.39
C ARG A 38 -4.37 2.16 7.62
N LEU A 39 -3.94 0.90 7.64
CA LEU A 39 -4.07 0.02 8.80
C LEU A 39 -3.40 0.67 10.03
N LYS A 40 -2.14 1.09 9.89
CA LYS A 40 -1.38 1.70 10.99
C LYS A 40 -1.98 3.03 11.46
N VAL A 41 -2.39 3.90 10.54
CA VAL A 41 -2.98 5.20 10.90
C VAL A 41 -4.34 5.02 11.59
N THR A 42 -5.16 4.08 11.12
CA THR A 42 -6.51 3.85 11.66
C THR A 42 -6.47 3.21 13.05
N PHE A 43 -5.57 2.24 13.27
CA PHE A 43 -5.52 1.46 14.51
C PHE A 43 -4.32 1.79 15.42
N GLY A 44 -3.58 2.87 15.14
CA GLY A 44 -2.48 3.35 15.98
C GLY A 44 -1.15 2.60 15.84
N GLY A 45 -1.04 1.68 14.86
CA GLY A 45 0.21 1.03 14.48
C GLY A 45 0.84 0.12 15.54
N ARG A 46 0.08 -0.25 16.58
CA ARG A 46 0.50 -1.11 17.68
C ARG A 46 -0.62 -2.10 18.00
N VAL A 47 -0.25 -3.24 18.59
CA VAL A 47 -1.18 -4.24 19.11
C VAL A 47 -1.21 -4.16 20.64
N ARG A 48 -2.37 -4.36 21.25
CA ARG A 48 -2.55 -4.25 22.71
C ARG A 48 -2.17 -5.54 23.42
N SER A 49 -2.42 -6.69 22.79
CA SER A 49 -2.11 -7.99 23.40
C SER A 49 -0.60 -8.19 23.62
N ARG A 50 -0.25 -8.89 24.69
CA ARG A 50 1.13 -9.36 24.96
C ARG A 50 1.36 -10.82 24.53
N SER A 51 0.30 -11.58 24.30
CA SER A 51 0.38 -12.94 23.74
C SER A 51 0.33 -12.88 22.22
N PHE A 52 1.24 -13.59 21.55
CA PHE A 52 1.35 -13.61 20.09
C PHE A 52 0.05 -14.08 19.43
N ASP A 53 -0.57 -15.14 19.92
CA ASP A 53 -1.82 -15.67 19.33
C ASP A 53 -2.92 -14.60 19.34
N ASN A 54 -3.03 -13.89 20.45
CA ASN A 54 -3.98 -12.80 20.59
C ASN A 54 -3.59 -11.58 19.75
N GLN A 55 -2.29 -11.30 19.54
CA GLN A 55 -1.84 -10.25 18.60
C GLN A 55 -2.21 -10.60 17.15
N ALA A 56 -2.07 -11.87 16.76
CA ALA A 56 -2.47 -12.33 15.44
C ALA A 56 -3.97 -12.14 15.24
N VAL A 57 -4.80 -12.57 16.20
CA VAL A 57 -6.26 -12.36 16.17
C VAL A 57 -6.61 -10.87 16.11
N GLU A 58 -5.96 -10.03 16.90
CA GLU A 58 -6.15 -8.58 16.88
C GLU A 58 -5.87 -8.00 15.49
N LEU A 59 -4.76 -8.39 14.85
CA LEU A 59 -4.43 -7.97 13.49
C LEU A 59 -5.44 -8.46 12.45
N PHE A 60 -5.91 -9.70 12.56
CA PHE A 60 -6.95 -10.22 11.65
C PHE A 60 -8.25 -9.42 11.76
N LEU A 61 -8.67 -9.08 12.98
CA LEU A 61 -9.85 -8.25 13.23
C LEU A 61 -9.67 -6.83 12.66
N GLN A 62 -8.51 -6.21 12.87
CA GLN A 62 -8.19 -4.89 12.30
C GLN A 62 -8.23 -4.91 10.76
N CYS A 63 -7.65 -5.93 10.14
CA CYS A 63 -7.70 -6.11 8.69
C CYS A 63 -9.13 -6.30 8.17
N ALA A 64 -9.94 -7.14 8.83
CA ALA A 64 -11.33 -7.34 8.47
C ALA A 64 -12.16 -6.05 8.59
N ALA A 65 -11.98 -5.31 9.68
CA ALA A 65 -12.61 -4.02 9.89
C ALA A 65 -12.20 -2.99 8.83
N LEU A 66 -10.91 -2.88 8.51
CA LEU A 66 -10.42 -1.97 7.47
C LEU A 66 -11.01 -2.30 6.10
N ASN A 67 -11.05 -3.59 5.73
CA ASN A 67 -11.67 -4.03 4.48
C ASN A 67 -13.14 -3.63 4.41
N ARG A 68 -13.88 -3.77 5.52
CA ARG A 68 -15.28 -3.33 5.59
C ARG A 68 -15.42 -1.81 5.45
N MET A 69 -14.56 -1.03 6.11
CA MET A 69 -14.54 0.43 5.97
C MET A 69 -14.27 0.85 4.52
N ILE A 70 -13.33 0.18 3.84
CA ILE A 70 -13.02 0.45 2.41
C ILE A 70 -14.26 0.20 1.54
N GLN A 71 -14.97 -0.90 1.76
CA GLN A 71 -16.16 -1.23 0.96
C GLN A 71 -17.29 -0.22 1.13
N VAL A 72 -17.42 0.38 2.31
CA VAL A 72 -18.54 1.29 2.62
C VAL A 72 -18.19 2.76 2.33
N ALA A 73 -16.95 3.17 2.55
CA ALA A 73 -16.54 4.57 2.53
C ALA A 73 -15.75 4.97 1.26
N LYS A 74 -15.49 4.05 0.33
CA LYS A 74 -14.74 4.38 -0.89
C LYS A 74 -15.56 5.34 -1.76
N PRO A 75 -15.06 6.55 -2.05
CA PRO A 75 -15.73 7.47 -2.95
C PRO A 75 -15.57 7.02 -4.40
N ASP A 76 -16.58 7.32 -5.22
CA ASP A 76 -16.47 7.17 -6.67
C ASP A 76 -15.52 8.22 -7.23
N SER A 77 -14.56 7.77 -8.04
CA SER A 77 -13.59 8.63 -8.71
C SER A 77 -13.83 8.56 -10.20
N TYR A 78 -14.00 9.71 -10.83
CA TYR A 78 -14.19 9.83 -12.28
C TYR A 78 -13.10 10.73 -12.88
N PRO A 79 -12.68 10.46 -14.13
CA PRO A 79 -11.80 11.37 -14.84
C PRO A 79 -12.53 12.70 -15.06
N VAL A 80 -11.84 13.79 -14.77
CA VAL A 80 -12.29 15.13 -15.15
C VAL A 80 -11.42 15.56 -16.32
N GLU A 81 -12.05 15.82 -17.46
CA GLU A 81 -11.35 16.39 -18.61
C GLU A 81 -10.89 17.81 -18.25
N ALA A 82 -9.65 18.13 -18.61
CA ALA A 82 -9.00 19.40 -18.32
C ALA A 82 -9.33 20.45 -19.39
#